data_AF-A0A933C9H5-F1
#
_entry.id   AF-A0A933C9H5-F1
#
_cell.length_a   1.000
_cell.length_b   1.000
_cell.length_c   1.000
_cell.angle_alpha   90.00
_cell.angle_beta   90.00
_cell.angle_gamma   90.00
#
_symmetry.space_group_name_H-M   'P 1'
#
loop_
_entity.id
_entity.type
_entity.pdbx_description
1 polymer ?
#
loop_
_entity_poly.entity_id
_entity_poly.type
_entity_poly.pdbx_seq_one_letter_code
_entity_poly.pdbx_strand_id
1 'polypeptide(L)'
;MLRLFVFSLLISIPASGQVVFQATIDGAINPAAADYVHRSIARAVDAKAECLVLHLNTPGGLLKSTRVIVSDFLSAEIPVVVYVSPGGAQAASAGVFITMAGHIAAMAHGTNIGAAHPVSLQGTQDSVMMEKATNDAAAFIRTIAENRKRNLEWAEEAVRKSLSITETEALEKNVIDLVAKDLRELLEKIDGKKVTMTSGEKTLHTRDARIETLTMDWSERILDILSDPNIA
;
A
#
# COMPACT_ATOMS: atom_id res chain seq x y z
N MET A 1 -42.92 5.25 -54.38
CA MET A 1 -41.75 5.68 -53.58
C MET A 1 -41.74 4.87 -52.28
N LEU A 2 -40.96 3.80 -52.22
CA LEU A 2 -40.84 2.94 -51.04
C LEU A 2 -39.74 3.50 -50.14
N ARG A 3 -40.10 4.07 -48.98
CA ARG A 3 -39.13 4.59 -47.99
C ARG A 3 -38.56 3.41 -47.21
N LEU A 4 -37.27 3.13 -47.44
CA LEU A 4 -36.50 2.15 -46.68
C LEU A 4 -36.15 2.79 -45.31
N PHE A 5 -36.76 2.30 -44.23
CA PHE A 5 -36.37 2.65 -42.87
C PHE A 5 -35.14 1.82 -42.49
N VAL A 6 -33.97 2.46 -42.42
CA VAL A 6 -32.76 1.83 -41.88
C VAL A 6 -32.83 1.92 -40.36
N PHE A 7 -33.15 0.81 -39.71
CA PHE A 7 -33.10 0.69 -38.26
C PHE A 7 -31.64 0.42 -37.87
N SER A 8 -30.95 1.46 -37.38
CA SER A 8 -29.57 1.31 -36.89
C SER A 8 -29.63 0.66 -35.50
N LEU A 9 -29.26 -0.62 -35.43
CA LEU A 9 -29.17 -1.36 -34.17
C LEU A 9 -27.91 -0.89 -33.44
N LEU A 10 -28.06 -0.03 -32.45
CA LEU A 10 -26.98 0.33 -31.52
C LEU A 10 -26.69 -0.90 -30.65
N ILE A 11 -25.66 -1.66 -31.02
CA ILE A 11 -25.09 -2.70 -30.16
C ILE A 11 -24.31 -1.99 -29.08
N SER A 12 -24.89 -1.87 -27.88
CA SER A 12 -24.14 -1.49 -26.68
C SER A 12 -23.14 -2.60 -26.37
N ILE A 13 -21.89 -2.40 -26.76
CA ILE A 13 -20.78 -3.23 -26.28
C ILE A 13 -20.72 -2.98 -24.77
N PRO A 14 -20.89 -4.00 -23.92
CA PRO A 14 -20.70 -3.80 -22.49
C PRO A 14 -19.28 -3.30 -22.28
N ALA A 15 -19.13 -2.12 -21.70
CA ALA A 15 -17.83 -1.66 -21.25
C ALA A 15 -17.28 -2.75 -20.33
N SER A 16 -16.16 -3.36 -20.71
CA SER A 16 -15.44 -4.26 -19.81
C SER A 16 -15.11 -3.43 -18.58
N GLY A 17 -15.85 -3.65 -17.49
CA GLY A 17 -15.65 -2.89 -16.26
C GLY A 17 -14.19 -3.02 -15.83
N GLN A 18 -13.58 -1.90 -15.43
CA GLN A 18 -12.24 -1.90 -14.89
C GLN A 18 -12.18 -2.87 -13.70
N VAL A 19 -11.10 -3.63 -13.59
CA VAL A 19 -10.91 -4.58 -12.49
C VAL A 19 -9.92 -3.98 -11.52
N VAL A 20 -10.31 -3.89 -10.26
CA VAL A 20 -9.41 -3.54 -9.15
C VAL A 20 -9.14 -4.81 -8.36
N PHE A 21 -7.87 -5.14 -8.18
CA PHE A 21 -7.50 -6.22 -7.28
C PHE A 21 -7.37 -5.67 -5.87
N GLN A 22 -7.77 -6.44 -4.87
CA GLN A 22 -7.48 -6.15 -3.48
C GLN A 22 -6.71 -7.31 -2.83
N ALA A 23 -5.79 -6.96 -1.94
CA ALA A 23 -5.05 -7.88 -1.09
C ALA A 23 -5.02 -7.32 0.34
N THR A 24 -4.93 -8.20 1.34
CA THR A 24 -4.90 -7.79 2.76
C THR A 24 -3.67 -8.34 3.44
N ILE A 25 -2.93 -7.46 4.12
CA ILE A 25 -1.99 -7.83 5.17
C ILE A 25 -2.61 -7.41 6.50
N ASP A 26 -2.84 -8.39 7.37
CA ASP A 26 -3.26 -8.18 8.75
C ASP A 26 -2.33 -8.98 9.67
N GLY A 27 -1.29 -8.31 10.18
CA GLY A 27 -0.24 -8.96 10.95
C GLY A 27 1.18 -8.45 10.66
N ALA A 28 2.18 -9.25 11.05
CA ALA A 28 3.58 -8.88 10.94
C ALA A 28 4.09 -8.88 9.49
N ILE A 29 5.01 -7.96 9.17
CA ILE A 29 5.72 -7.97 7.88
C ILE A 29 6.87 -8.97 7.93
N ASN A 30 6.71 -10.10 7.26
CA ASN A 30 7.66 -11.21 7.23
C ASN A 30 7.93 -11.64 5.77
N PRO A 31 8.71 -12.71 5.50
CA PRO A 31 8.96 -13.16 4.14
C PRO A 31 7.70 -13.60 3.39
N ALA A 32 6.75 -14.27 4.06
CA ALA A 32 5.48 -14.68 3.45
C ALA A 32 4.63 -13.48 2.99
N ALA A 33 4.55 -12.44 3.83
CA ALA A 33 3.87 -11.20 3.49
C ALA A 33 4.52 -10.51 2.27
N ALA A 34 5.85 -10.54 2.18
CA ALA A 34 6.56 -9.99 1.03
C ALA A 34 6.28 -10.79 -0.26
N ASP A 35 6.38 -12.11 -0.21
CA ASP A 35 6.07 -12.99 -1.36
C ASP A 35 4.61 -12.82 -1.81
N TYR A 36 3.69 -12.71 -0.85
CA TYR A 36 2.28 -12.48 -1.11
C TYR A 36 2.03 -11.14 -1.82
N VAL A 37 2.68 -10.06 -1.39
CA VAL A 37 2.57 -8.75 -2.05
C VAL A 37 3.15 -8.80 -3.45
N HIS A 38 4.32 -9.41 -3.62
CA HIS A 38 4.95 -9.58 -4.92
C HIS A 38 4.02 -10.31 -5.90
N ARG A 39 3.47 -11.46 -5.48
CA ARG A 39 2.51 -12.23 -6.27
C ARG A 39 1.23 -11.44 -6.56
N SER A 40 0.76 -10.63 -5.60
CA SER A 40 -0.43 -9.82 -5.77
C SER A 40 -0.26 -8.75 -6.85
N ILE A 41 0.90 -8.10 -6.89
CA ILE A 41 1.27 -7.14 -7.93
C ILE A 41 1.35 -7.86 -9.28
N ALA A 42 2.09 -8.97 -9.36
CA ALA A 42 2.24 -9.73 -10.60
C ALA A 42 0.88 -10.18 -11.16
N ARG A 43 -0.02 -10.69 -10.30
CA ARG A 43 -1.35 -11.13 -10.73
C ARG A 43 -2.20 -9.99 -11.28
N ALA A 44 -2.13 -8.82 -10.64
CA ALA A 44 -2.85 -7.63 -11.10
C ALA A 44 -2.26 -7.07 -12.41
N VAL A 45 -0.94 -7.15 -12.61
CA VAL A 45 -0.28 -6.83 -13.89
C VAL A 45 -0.78 -7.77 -15.00
N ASP A 46 -0.72 -9.09 -14.78
CA ASP A 46 -1.14 -10.10 -15.76
C ASP A 46 -2.61 -9.96 -16.16
N ALA A 47 -3.46 -9.62 -15.20
CA ALA A 47 -4.89 -9.39 -15.43
C ALA A 47 -5.19 -8.01 -16.07
N LYS A 48 -4.17 -7.17 -16.29
CA LYS A 48 -4.31 -5.78 -16.75
C LYS A 48 -5.29 -4.98 -15.89
N ALA A 49 -5.17 -5.16 -14.58
CA ALA A 49 -5.99 -4.46 -13.61
C ALA A 49 -5.77 -2.94 -13.67
N GLU A 50 -6.76 -2.20 -13.20
CA GLU A 50 -6.66 -0.76 -13.05
C GLU A 50 -5.62 -0.39 -11.98
N CYS A 51 -5.72 -1.03 -10.81
CA CYS A 51 -4.78 -0.92 -9.71
C CYS A 51 -4.88 -2.13 -8.76
N LEU A 52 -3.89 -2.23 -7.87
CA LEU A 52 -3.94 -3.08 -6.68
C LEU A 52 -4.21 -2.19 -5.45
N VAL A 53 -5.22 -2.54 -4.66
CA VAL A 53 -5.46 -1.97 -3.33
C VAL A 53 -4.92 -2.95 -2.28
N LEU A 54 -3.89 -2.55 -1.55
CA LEU A 54 -3.36 -3.30 -0.41
C LEU A 54 -3.97 -2.75 0.88
N HIS A 55 -4.90 -3.48 1.47
CA HIS A 55 -5.35 -3.26 2.83
C HIS A 55 -4.25 -3.61 3.81
N LEU A 56 -3.92 -2.68 4.71
CA LEU A 56 -2.81 -2.84 5.65
C LEU A 56 -3.27 -2.61 7.09
N ASN A 57 -3.04 -3.61 7.92
CA ASN A 57 -3.03 -3.51 9.37
C ASN A 57 -1.78 -4.24 9.89
N THR A 58 -0.78 -3.50 10.36
CA THR A 58 0.48 -4.10 10.78
C THR A 58 1.09 -3.40 12.01
N PRO A 59 1.53 -4.17 13.02
CA PRO A 59 2.33 -3.62 14.11
C PRO A 59 3.79 -3.39 13.69
N GLY A 60 4.21 -3.87 12.51
CA GLY A 60 5.59 -3.84 12.06
C GLY A 60 6.09 -5.18 11.57
N GLY A 61 7.42 -5.33 11.46
CA GLY A 61 8.04 -6.58 11.07
C GLY A 61 9.49 -6.41 10.66
N LEU A 62 9.98 -7.34 9.84
CA LEU A 62 11.37 -7.39 9.40
C LEU A 62 11.67 -6.30 8.37
N LEU A 63 12.65 -5.45 8.66
CA LEU A 63 13.11 -4.40 7.74
C LEU A 63 13.53 -4.96 6.36
N LYS A 64 14.07 -6.18 6.32
CA LYS A 64 14.41 -6.85 5.05
C LYS A 64 13.16 -7.07 4.17
N SER A 65 12.09 -7.62 4.74
CA SER A 65 10.82 -7.83 4.04
C SER A 65 10.16 -6.50 3.66
N THR A 66 10.24 -5.49 4.53
CA THR A 66 9.80 -4.12 4.22
C THR A 66 10.51 -3.56 2.99
N ARG A 67 11.84 -3.72 2.90
CA ARG A 67 12.63 -3.25 1.75
C ARG A 67 12.25 -3.96 0.46
N VAL A 68 11.95 -5.26 0.51
CA VAL A 68 11.45 -6.02 -0.65
C VAL A 68 10.12 -5.43 -1.14
N ILE A 69 9.14 -5.29 -0.25
CA ILE A 69 7.81 -4.73 -0.60
C ILE A 69 7.93 -3.32 -1.19
N VAL A 70 8.73 -2.45 -0.56
CA VAL A 70 8.94 -1.08 -1.06
C VAL A 70 9.60 -1.10 -2.43
N SER A 71 10.59 -1.99 -2.66
CA SER A 71 11.21 -2.14 -3.96
C SER A 71 10.19 -2.55 -5.02
N ASP A 72 9.35 -3.54 -4.73
CA ASP A 72 8.28 -3.98 -5.63
C ASP A 72 7.33 -2.82 -5.97
N PHE A 73 6.99 -1.96 -5.00
CA PHE A 73 6.13 -0.79 -5.25
C PHE A 73 6.79 0.26 -6.12
N LEU A 74 8.10 0.50 -5.96
CA LEU A 74 8.84 1.49 -6.74
C LEU A 74 9.05 1.02 -8.19
N SER A 75 9.12 -0.29 -8.43
CA SER A 75 9.23 -0.87 -9.78
C SER A 75 7.91 -1.36 -10.38
N ALA A 76 6.78 -1.21 -9.68
CA ALA A 76 5.51 -1.77 -10.13
C ALA A 76 5.04 -1.18 -11.47
N GLU A 77 4.60 -2.06 -12.38
CA GLU A 77 4.03 -1.69 -13.67
C GLU A 77 2.52 -1.36 -13.58
N ILE A 78 1.96 -1.40 -12.37
CA ILE A 78 0.58 -1.02 -12.07
C ILE A 78 0.53 -0.09 -10.85
N PRO A 79 -0.47 0.81 -10.75
CA PRO A 79 -0.69 1.59 -9.55
C PRO A 79 -0.96 0.68 -8.35
N VAL A 80 -0.28 0.98 -7.24
CA VAL A 80 -0.48 0.35 -5.93
C VAL A 80 -1.02 1.40 -4.97
N VAL A 81 -2.23 1.15 -4.45
CA VAL A 81 -2.90 1.95 -3.43
C VAL A 81 -2.73 1.24 -2.10
N VAL A 82 -2.06 1.84 -1.13
CA VAL A 82 -2.00 1.30 0.24
C VAL A 82 -3.10 1.93 1.05
N TYR A 83 -3.94 1.11 1.69
CA TYR A 83 -5.07 1.58 2.48
C TYR A 83 -5.02 1.01 3.90
N VAL A 84 -4.59 1.84 4.85
CA VAL A 84 -4.56 1.47 6.27
C VAL A 84 -6.00 1.36 6.77
N SER A 85 -6.44 0.13 7.02
CA SER A 85 -7.86 -0.17 7.22
C SER A 85 -8.03 -1.57 7.85
N PRO A 86 -9.19 -1.87 8.47
CA PRO A 86 -10.35 -0.99 8.70
C PRO A 86 -10.09 0.05 9.80
N GLY A 87 -11.12 0.79 10.24
CA GLY A 87 -11.00 1.65 11.42
C GLY A 87 -10.49 0.87 12.63
N GLY A 88 -9.55 1.44 13.39
CA GLY A 88 -8.80 0.76 14.45
C GLY A 88 -7.50 0.09 13.98
N ALA A 89 -7.28 -0.05 12.68
CA ALA A 89 -6.02 -0.54 12.14
C ALA A 89 -4.86 0.45 12.36
N GLN A 90 -3.64 -0.07 12.24
CA GLN A 90 -2.42 0.71 12.32
C GLN A 90 -1.45 0.37 11.20
N ALA A 91 -0.65 1.36 10.82
CA ALA A 91 0.56 1.18 10.00
C ALA A 91 1.77 1.55 10.84
N ALA A 92 2.09 0.68 11.81
CA ALA A 92 3.22 0.89 12.70
C ALA A 92 4.52 0.31 12.10
N SER A 93 5.65 0.89 12.47
CA SER A 93 6.97 0.40 12.11
C SER A 93 7.15 0.19 10.60
N ALA A 94 7.32 -1.05 10.14
CA ALA A 94 7.37 -1.43 8.72
C ALA A 94 6.19 -0.85 7.90
N GLY A 95 5.00 -0.73 8.52
CA GLY A 95 3.81 -0.18 7.87
C GLY A 95 3.97 1.26 7.40
N VAL A 96 4.81 2.06 8.05
CA VAL A 96 5.09 3.45 7.64
C VAL A 96 5.76 3.46 6.27
N PHE A 97 6.82 2.67 6.11
CA PHE A 97 7.56 2.56 4.85
C PHE A 97 6.68 2.06 3.71
N ILE A 98 5.89 1.01 3.97
CA ILE A 98 5.00 0.41 2.97
C ILE A 98 3.93 1.41 2.54
N THR A 99 3.25 2.04 3.50
CA THR A 99 2.22 3.05 3.23
C THR A 99 2.79 4.22 2.43
N MET A 100 3.92 4.78 2.88
CA MET A 100 4.57 5.89 2.20
C MET A 100 5.22 5.53 0.86
N ALA A 101 5.33 4.25 0.50
CA ALA A 101 5.83 3.82 -0.80
C ALA A 101 4.72 3.65 -1.86
N GLY A 102 3.45 3.58 -1.44
CA GLY A 102 2.31 3.45 -2.34
C GLY A 102 2.21 4.59 -3.35
N HIS A 103 1.67 4.31 -4.54
CA HIS A 103 1.34 5.37 -5.51
C HIS A 103 0.25 6.29 -4.96
N ILE A 104 -0.68 5.71 -4.20
CA ILE A 104 -1.62 6.43 -3.34
C ILE A 104 -1.53 5.80 -1.95
N ALA A 105 -1.40 6.63 -0.93
CA ALA A 105 -1.48 6.27 0.48
C ALA A 105 -2.81 6.79 1.02
N ALA A 106 -3.62 5.89 1.56
CA ALA A 106 -4.91 6.22 2.15
C ALA A 106 -5.04 5.61 3.54
N MET A 107 -5.85 6.23 4.39
CA MET A 107 -6.15 5.73 5.73
C MET A 107 -7.65 5.75 5.99
N ALA A 108 -8.14 4.78 6.75
CA ALA A 108 -9.49 4.77 7.26
C ALA A 108 -9.63 5.68 8.49
N HIS A 109 -10.86 6.14 8.76
CA HIS A 109 -11.13 6.87 10.00
C HIS A 109 -10.77 6.04 11.24
N GLY A 110 -10.14 6.69 12.23
CA GLY A 110 -9.72 6.03 13.46
C GLY A 110 -8.55 5.06 13.29
N THR A 111 -7.65 5.32 12.33
CA THR A 111 -6.39 4.58 12.16
C THR A 111 -5.19 5.45 12.55
N ASN A 112 -4.02 4.84 12.72
CA ASN A 112 -2.79 5.58 13.02
C ASN A 112 -1.59 5.05 12.21
N ILE A 113 -0.58 5.91 12.05
CA ILE A 113 0.66 5.61 11.32
C ILE A 113 1.86 6.20 12.07
N GLY A 114 2.95 5.44 12.19
CA GLY A 114 4.19 5.91 12.81
C GLY A 114 4.98 4.84 13.56
N ALA A 115 5.67 5.26 14.62
CA ALA A 115 6.50 4.39 15.46
C ALA A 115 7.51 3.55 14.63
N ALA A 116 8.26 4.21 13.75
CA ALA A 116 9.16 3.58 12.78
C ALA A 116 10.61 3.41 13.27
N HIS A 117 10.85 3.56 14.57
CA HIS A 117 12.19 3.38 15.13
C HIS A 117 12.60 1.90 15.08
N PRO A 118 13.79 1.58 14.54
CA PRO A 118 14.30 0.22 14.55
C PRO A 118 14.50 -0.29 15.97
N VAL A 119 14.26 -1.58 16.19
CA VAL A 119 14.56 -2.28 17.44
C VAL A 119 15.27 -3.59 17.14
N SER A 120 16.14 -4.03 18.06
CA SER A 120 16.81 -5.33 17.96
C SER A 120 15.91 -6.46 18.47
N LEU A 121 15.82 -7.55 17.71
CA LEU A 121 15.10 -8.76 18.13
C LEU A 121 15.80 -9.51 19.28
N GLN A 122 17.11 -9.31 19.47
CA GLN A 122 17.92 -10.08 20.43
C GLN A 122 17.94 -9.48 21.85
N GLY A 123 17.21 -8.39 22.12
CA GLY A 123 17.15 -7.75 23.45
C GLY A 123 18.43 -7.04 23.91
N THR A 124 19.60 -7.38 23.36
CA THR A 124 20.85 -6.64 23.58
C THR A 124 20.92 -5.43 22.64
N GLN A 125 20.72 -4.24 23.21
CA GLN A 125 20.91 -2.96 22.52
C GLN A 125 22.40 -2.57 22.55
N ASP A 126 23.17 -3.00 21.56
CA ASP A 126 24.42 -2.31 21.24
C ASP A 126 24.04 -0.94 20.66
N SER A 127 24.31 0.13 21.41
CA SER A 127 23.91 1.50 21.06
C SER A 127 24.50 1.95 19.72
N VAL A 128 25.70 1.50 19.35
CA VAL A 128 26.34 1.87 18.08
C VAL A 128 25.65 1.17 16.92
N MET A 129 25.27 -0.10 17.09
CA MET A 129 24.53 -0.85 16.07
C MET A 129 23.12 -0.25 15.87
N MET A 130 22.44 0.11 16.97
CA MET A 130 21.13 0.75 16.90
C MET A 130 21.19 2.12 16.23
N GLU A 131 22.21 2.93 16.50
CA GLU A 131 22.40 4.21 15.83
C GLU A 131 22.61 4.03 14.33
N LYS A 132 23.44 3.06 13.92
CA LYS A 132 23.62 2.72 12.50
C LYS A 132 22.32 2.28 11.83
N ALA A 133 21.54 1.42 12.49
CA ALA A 133 20.25 0.96 11.98
C ALA A 133 19.25 2.12 11.84
N THR A 134 19.18 3.01 12.85
CA THR A 134 18.33 4.21 12.81
C THR A 134 18.72 5.15 11.68
N ASN A 135 20.03 5.38 11.48
CA ASN A 135 20.51 6.23 10.39
C ASN A 135 20.21 5.64 9.01
N ASP A 136 20.37 4.33 8.83
CA ASP A 136 20.01 3.62 7.59
C ASP A 136 18.49 3.67 7.32
N ALA A 137 17.67 3.39 8.33
CA ALA A 137 16.21 3.46 8.22
C ALA A 137 15.73 4.90 7.93
N ALA A 138 16.34 5.91 8.55
CA ALA A 138 16.02 7.32 8.32
C ALA A 138 16.43 7.76 6.90
N ALA A 139 17.55 7.30 6.37
CA ALA A 139 17.90 7.53 4.99
C ALA A 139 16.88 6.86 4.04
N PHE A 140 16.50 5.62 4.33
CA PHE A 140 15.57 4.86 3.51
C PHE A 140 14.18 5.51 3.42
N ILE A 141 13.57 5.91 4.56
CA ILE A 141 12.25 6.55 4.53
C ILE A 141 12.29 7.92 3.83
N ARG A 142 13.39 8.69 3.96
CA ARG A 142 13.53 9.96 3.23
C ARG A 142 13.56 9.74 1.73
N THR A 143 14.29 8.74 1.24
CA THR A 143 14.29 8.40 -0.20
C THR A 143 12.88 8.03 -0.69
N ILE A 144 12.11 7.29 0.10
CA ILE A 144 10.70 6.98 -0.21
C ILE A 144 9.87 8.26 -0.29
N ALA A 145 9.99 9.12 0.73
CA ALA A 145 9.24 10.37 0.82
C ALA A 145 9.57 11.32 -0.35
N GLU A 146 10.84 11.43 -0.75
CA GLU A 146 11.28 12.20 -1.92
C GLU A 146 10.67 11.67 -3.22
N ASN A 147 10.78 10.35 -3.46
CA ASN A 147 10.24 9.71 -4.66
C ASN A 147 8.72 9.88 -4.79
N ARG A 148 8.02 9.88 -3.65
CA ARG A 148 6.56 10.00 -3.61
C ARG A 148 6.05 11.39 -3.27
N LYS A 149 6.94 12.39 -3.14
CA LYS A 149 6.63 13.79 -2.78
C LYS A 149 5.80 13.91 -1.49
N ARG A 150 6.12 13.08 -0.50
CA ARG A 150 5.52 13.08 0.84
C ARG A 150 6.39 13.85 1.83
N ASN A 151 5.85 14.10 3.02
CA ASN A 151 6.54 14.86 4.06
C ASN A 151 7.83 14.18 4.53
N LEU A 152 8.96 14.73 4.09
CA LEU A 152 10.30 14.25 4.36
C LEU A 152 10.70 14.42 5.83
N GLU A 153 10.35 15.56 6.44
CA GLU A 153 10.66 15.86 7.83
C GLU A 153 9.94 14.88 8.76
N TRP A 154 8.63 14.75 8.61
CA TRP A 154 7.85 13.82 9.42
C TRP A 154 8.31 12.37 9.20
N ALA A 155 8.62 11.98 7.96
CA ALA A 155 9.13 10.64 7.66
C ALA A 155 10.39 10.31 8.48
N GLU A 156 11.36 11.24 8.52
CA GLU A 156 12.57 11.07 9.31
C GLU A 156 12.27 11.06 10.82
N GLU A 157 11.36 11.91 11.30
CA GLU A 157 10.97 11.94 12.71
C GLU A 157 10.21 10.70 13.16
N ALA A 158 9.39 10.09 12.29
CA ALA A 158 8.74 8.81 12.57
C ALA A 158 9.76 7.70 12.88
N VAL A 159 10.92 7.75 12.22
CA VAL A 159 12.04 6.83 12.48
C VAL A 159 12.84 7.26 13.69
N ARG A 160 13.32 8.51 13.75
CA ARG A 160 14.27 8.94 14.79
C ARG A 160 13.63 9.17 16.16
N LYS A 161 12.39 9.64 16.19
CA LYS A 161 11.67 10.06 17.40
C LYS A 161 10.47 9.17 17.73
N SER A 162 10.22 8.12 16.93
CA SER A 162 9.06 7.22 17.10
C SER A 162 7.72 7.94 17.04
N LEU A 163 7.61 9.04 16.28
CA LEU A 163 6.34 9.76 16.18
C LEU A 163 5.26 8.85 15.59
N SER A 164 4.05 8.98 16.13
CA SER A 164 2.84 8.38 15.60
C SER A 164 1.74 9.42 15.56
N ILE A 165 0.95 9.39 14.49
CA ILE A 165 -0.10 10.37 14.21
C ILE A 165 -1.36 9.68 13.72
N THR A 166 -2.49 10.36 13.88
CA THR A 166 -3.82 9.95 13.38
C THR A 166 -3.92 10.11 11.86
N GLU A 167 -4.97 9.54 11.26
CA GLU A 167 -5.26 9.70 9.83
C GLU A 167 -5.47 11.16 9.43
N THR A 168 -6.04 11.97 10.33
CA THR A 168 -6.31 13.39 10.08
C THR A 168 -5.01 14.18 10.03
N GLU A 169 -4.15 14.00 11.04
CA GLU A 169 -2.83 14.64 11.08
C GLU A 169 -1.93 14.16 9.93
N ALA A 170 -2.04 12.89 9.53
CA ALA A 170 -1.28 12.33 8.41
C ALA A 170 -1.67 12.99 7.09
N LEU A 171 -2.97 13.24 6.87
CA LEU A 171 -3.45 13.97 5.70
C LEU A 171 -2.98 15.42 5.73
N GLU A 172 -3.16 16.12 6.84
CA GLU A 172 -2.74 17.53 7.01
C GLU A 172 -1.23 17.72 6.79
N LYS A 173 -0.43 16.76 7.25
CA LYS A 173 1.03 16.79 7.11
C LYS A 173 1.51 16.28 5.76
N ASN A 174 0.64 15.87 4.83
CA ASN A 174 1.04 15.27 3.54
C ASN A 174 1.90 13.99 3.71
N VAL A 175 1.54 13.16 4.69
CA VAL A 175 2.07 11.79 4.86
C VAL A 175 1.26 10.82 4.00
N ILE A 176 -0.04 11.07 3.87
CA ILE A 176 -0.98 10.32 3.04
C ILE A 176 -1.73 11.26 2.09
N ASP A 177 -2.37 10.68 1.07
CA ASP A 177 -3.05 11.43 0.01
C ASP A 177 -4.52 11.72 0.34
N LEU A 178 -5.18 10.85 1.12
CA LEU A 178 -6.59 10.99 1.48
C LEU A 178 -7.00 10.09 2.65
N VAL A 179 -8.15 10.41 3.26
CA VAL A 179 -8.87 9.56 4.19
C VAL A 179 -10.17 9.07 3.53
N ALA A 180 -10.51 7.79 3.70
CA ALA A 180 -11.75 7.21 3.21
C ALA A 180 -12.33 6.21 4.22
N LYS A 181 -13.65 6.17 4.40
CA LYS A 181 -14.33 5.29 5.36
C LYS A 181 -14.22 3.82 4.99
N ASP A 182 -14.32 3.50 3.70
CA ASP A 182 -14.28 2.14 3.18
C ASP A 182 -13.70 2.10 1.76
N LEU A 183 -13.54 0.89 1.22
CA LEU A 183 -12.99 0.67 -0.13
C LEU A 183 -13.82 1.36 -1.20
N ARG A 184 -15.16 1.41 -1.06
CA ARG A 184 -16.00 2.05 -2.07
C ARG A 184 -15.72 3.54 -2.15
N GLU A 185 -15.73 4.22 -0.99
CA GLU A 185 -15.41 5.64 -0.94
C GLU A 185 -13.97 5.91 -1.41
N LEU A 186 -13.01 5.04 -1.08
CA LEU A 186 -11.64 5.13 -1.58
C LEU A 186 -11.61 5.11 -3.11
N LEU A 187 -12.26 4.12 -3.74
CA LEU A 187 -12.30 4.00 -5.21
C LEU A 187 -13.03 5.18 -5.86
N GLU A 188 -14.07 5.73 -5.24
CA GLU A 188 -14.74 6.94 -5.71
C GLU A 188 -13.84 8.18 -5.63
N LYS A 189 -13.04 8.32 -4.56
CA LYS A 189 -12.12 9.45 -4.33
C LYS A 189 -10.88 9.43 -5.21
N ILE A 190 -10.40 8.25 -5.61
CA ILE A 190 -9.22 8.11 -6.47
C ILE A 190 -9.55 8.06 -7.96
N ASP A 191 -10.82 7.93 -8.32
CA ASP A 191 -11.25 7.97 -9.72
C ASP A 191 -10.88 9.32 -10.35
N GLY A 192 -10.23 9.27 -11.51
CA GLY A 192 -9.72 10.43 -12.23
C GLY A 192 -8.41 11.01 -11.68
N LYS A 193 -7.85 10.50 -10.58
CA LYS A 193 -6.53 10.92 -10.09
C LYS A 193 -5.42 10.45 -11.03
N LYS A 194 -4.38 11.26 -11.15
CA LYS A 194 -3.15 10.93 -11.89
C LYS A 194 -2.08 10.44 -10.93
N VAL A 195 -1.46 9.31 -11.25
CA VAL A 195 -0.32 8.76 -10.52
C VAL A 195 0.92 8.71 -11.42
N THR A 196 2.09 8.96 -10.84
CA THR A 196 3.37 8.85 -11.55
C THR A 196 3.84 7.39 -11.51
N MET A 197 3.87 6.74 -12.67
CA MET A 197 4.45 5.42 -12.90
C MET A 197 5.84 5.54 -13.52
N THR A 198 6.60 4.44 -13.55
CA THR A 198 7.87 4.36 -14.28
C THR A 198 7.70 4.58 -15.79
N SER A 199 6.54 4.19 -16.34
CA SER A 199 6.17 4.37 -17.75
C SER A 199 5.58 5.75 -18.06
N GLY A 200 5.45 6.65 -17.08
CA GLY A 200 4.81 7.96 -17.22
C GLY A 200 3.58 8.14 -16.33
N GLU A 201 2.76 9.14 -16.62
CA GLU A 201 1.56 9.43 -15.83
C GLU A 201 0.41 8.49 -16.24
N LYS A 202 -0.28 7.88 -15.25
CA LYS A 202 -1.50 7.09 -15.46
C LYS A 202 -2.67 7.75 -14.73
N THR A 203 -3.80 7.95 -15.42
CA THR A 203 -5.06 8.37 -14.81
C THR A 203 -5.83 7.13 -14.34
N LEU A 204 -6.32 7.16 -13.10
CA LEU A 204 -7.08 6.07 -12.51
C LEU A 204 -8.54 6.08 -12.95
N HIS A 205 -9.09 4.92 -13.31
CA HIS A 205 -10.49 4.71 -13.65
C HIS A 205 -11.13 3.66 -12.74
N THR A 206 -11.48 4.06 -11.53
CA THR A 206 -11.87 3.15 -10.43
C THR A 206 -13.34 3.19 -10.09
N ARG A 207 -14.11 4.16 -10.62
CA ARG A 207 -15.56 4.21 -10.41
C ARG A 207 -16.23 2.97 -10.99
N ASP A 208 -17.10 2.33 -10.20
CA ASP A 208 -17.84 1.11 -10.55
C ASP A 208 -16.95 -0.08 -10.96
N ALA A 209 -15.66 -0.07 -10.60
CA ALA A 209 -14.75 -1.16 -10.88
C ALA A 209 -15.19 -2.46 -10.19
N ARG A 210 -15.02 -3.59 -10.87
CA ARG A 210 -15.19 -4.91 -10.26
C ARG A 210 -14.02 -5.17 -9.34
N ILE A 211 -14.30 -5.53 -8.09
CA ILE A 211 -13.28 -5.87 -7.09
C ILE A 211 -13.01 -7.37 -7.13
N GLU A 212 -11.74 -7.75 -7.30
CA GLU A 212 -11.27 -9.14 -7.20
C GLU A 212 -10.33 -9.30 -6.01
N THR A 213 -10.69 -10.20 -5.10
CA THR A 213 -9.92 -10.45 -3.88
C THR A 213 -8.84 -11.49 -4.12
N LEU A 214 -7.60 -11.13 -3.83
CA LEU A 214 -6.50 -12.07 -3.69
C LEU A 214 -6.41 -12.54 -2.26
N THR A 215 -5.99 -13.79 -2.09
CA THR A 215 -5.71 -14.36 -0.78
C THR A 215 -4.38 -15.07 -0.82
N MET A 216 -3.72 -15.19 0.33
CA MET A 216 -2.50 -15.97 0.44
C MET A 216 -2.73 -17.41 0.02
N ASP A 217 -1.79 -17.95 -0.73
CA ASP A 217 -1.77 -19.36 -1.11
C ASP A 217 -1.36 -20.21 0.11
N TRP A 218 -1.60 -21.51 0.05
CA TRP A 218 -1.38 -22.40 1.19
C TRP A 218 0.06 -22.36 1.73
N SER A 219 1.06 -22.23 0.85
CA SER A 219 2.48 -22.17 1.24
C SER A 219 2.81 -20.86 1.95
N GLU A 220 2.26 -19.74 1.48
CA GLU A 220 2.42 -18.43 2.12
C GLU A 220 1.74 -18.42 3.49
N ARG A 221 0.54 -18.97 3.62
CA ARG A 221 -0.16 -19.08 4.92
C ARG A 221 0.63 -19.88 5.95
N ILE A 222 1.24 -21.00 5.54
CA ILE A 222 2.07 -21.81 6.45
C ILE A 222 3.31 -21.01 6.87
N LEU A 223 4.00 -20.38 5.91
CA LEU A 223 5.19 -19.60 6.20
C LEU A 223 4.88 -18.39 7.08
N ASP A 224 3.74 -17.73 6.87
CA ASP A 224 3.28 -16.58 7.65
C ASP A 224 3.10 -16.95 9.12
N ILE A 225 2.40 -18.07 9.39
CA ILE A 225 2.21 -18.60 10.74
C ILE A 225 3.55 -18.96 11.40
N LEU A 226 4.46 -19.60 10.66
CA LEU A 226 5.79 -19.97 11.18
C LEU A 226 6.71 -18.76 11.42
N SER A 227 6.42 -17.65 10.75
CA SER A 227 7.23 -16.42 10.80
C SER A 227 6.63 -15.36 11.71
N ASP A 228 5.50 -15.63 12.36
CA ASP A 228 4.87 -14.71 13.31
C ASP A 228 5.61 -14.79 14.66
N PRO A 229 6.30 -13.71 15.08
CA PRO A 229 7.02 -13.68 16.36
C PRO A 229 6.10 -13.78 17.59
N ASN A 230 4.77 -13.68 17.44
CA ASN A 230 3.83 -13.90 18.53
C ASN A 230 3.41 -15.38 18.67
N ILE A 231 3.72 -16.22 17.67
CA ILE A 231 3.40 -17.64 17.64
C ILE A 231 4.66 -18.50 17.87
N ALA A 232 5.83 -18.01 17.43
CA ALA A 232 7.13 -18.69 17.52
C ALA A 232 7.84 -18.54 18.88
#